data_AF-R7Z0Q7-F1
#
_entry.id   AF-R7Z0Q7-F1
#
_cell.length_a   1.000
_cell.length_b   1.000
_cell.length_c   1.000
_cell.angle_alpha   90.00
_cell.angle_beta   90.00
_cell.angle_gamma   90.00
#
_symmetry.space_group_name_H-M   'P 1'
#
loop_
_entity.id
_entity.type
_entity.pdbx_description
1 polymer ?
#
loop_
_entity_poly.entity_id
_entity_poly.type
_entity_poly.pdbx_seq_one_letter_code
_entity_poly.pdbx_strand_id
1 'polypeptide(L)'
;MEVALLTAAIVSTFAGATTLLRSWRNDRQARRQARRRPRGKQAADGASSLEVVLQDGGPRVQSEYDRDFARLGELFGRGDFSGLPDDGREPSPADLRKEMGRSQLKDHVIVLQGTIITLLQNAQDRALPAIPQLGLILGNSEASRDGAITALANQYQRMLQTKPIE
;
A
#
# COMPACT_ATOMS: atom_id res chain seq x y z
N MET A 1 11.03 -9.00 -12.71
CA MET A 1 11.01 -8.41 -11.36
C MET A 1 9.62 -7.84 -11.09
N GLU A 2 8.61 -8.68 -10.90
CA GLU A 2 7.22 -8.21 -10.84
C GLU A 2 6.83 -7.78 -9.41
N VAL A 3 7.27 -8.53 -8.39
CA VAL A 3 7.08 -8.17 -6.98
C VAL A 3 7.75 -6.85 -6.64
N ALA A 4 8.95 -6.61 -7.17
CA ALA A 4 9.66 -5.35 -7.01
C ALA A 4 8.85 -4.15 -7.54
N LEU A 5 8.21 -4.30 -8.70
CA LEU A 5 7.39 -3.26 -9.32
C LEU A 5 6.11 -3.00 -8.52
N LEU A 6 5.48 -4.04 -7.98
CA LEU A 6 4.29 -3.91 -7.14
C LEU A 6 4.62 -3.23 -5.80
N THR A 7 5.73 -3.61 -5.16
CA THR A 7 6.24 -2.93 -3.97
C THR A 7 6.51 -1.45 -4.26
N ALA A 8 7.21 -1.13 -5.36
CA ALA A 8 7.47 0.25 -5.76
C ALA A 8 6.17 1.04 -6.00
N ALA A 9 5.16 0.42 -6.61
CA ALA A 9 3.85 1.03 -6.81
C ALA A 9 3.15 1.35 -5.48
N ILE A 10 3.18 0.42 -4.51
CA ILE A 10 2.64 0.63 -3.15
C ILE A 10 3.38 1.76 -2.43
N VAL A 11 4.71 1.79 -2.49
CA VAL A 11 5.51 2.86 -1.88
C VAL A 11 5.18 4.22 -2.51
N SER A 12 5.06 4.26 -3.83
CA SER A 12 4.70 5.47 -4.56
C SER A 12 3.30 5.97 -4.21
N THR A 13 2.33 5.07 -3.99
CA THR A 13 0.98 5.50 -3.63
C THR A 13 0.93 6.11 -2.22
N PHE A 14 1.64 5.53 -1.24
CA PHE A 14 1.79 6.14 0.09
C PHE A 14 2.45 7.52 0.05
N ALA A 15 3.52 7.67 -0.74
CA ALA A 15 4.20 8.96 -0.90
C ALA A 15 3.31 10.02 -1.56
N GLY A 16 2.57 9.63 -2.61
CA GLY A 16 1.60 10.48 -3.29
C GLY A 16 0.48 10.93 -2.35
N ALA A 17 -0.12 10.00 -1.60
CA ALA A 17 -1.18 10.29 -0.63
C ALA A 17 -0.70 11.25 0.48
N THR A 18 0.52 11.07 0.99
CA THR A 18 1.12 11.96 1.98
C THR A 18 1.27 13.39 1.44
N THR A 19 1.76 13.51 0.21
CA THR A 19 1.96 14.81 -0.44
C THR A 19 0.64 15.54 -0.64
N LEU A 20 -0.39 14.84 -1.10
CA LEU A 20 -1.74 15.38 -1.27
C LEU A 20 -2.35 15.84 0.06
N LEU A 21 -2.24 15.02 1.11
CA LEU A 21 -2.75 15.35 2.43
C LEU A 21 -2.06 16.60 3.01
N ARG A 22 -0.74 16.70 2.89
CA ARG A 22 0.03 17.87 3.31
C ARG A 22 -0.36 19.13 2.52
N SER A 23 -0.49 19.03 1.20
CA SER A 23 -0.93 20.13 0.35
C SER A 23 -2.30 20.65 0.80
N TRP A 24 -3.26 19.75 1.04
CA TRP A 24 -4.59 20.10 1.53
C TRP A 24 -4.54 20.78 2.92
N ARG A 25 -3.71 20.28 3.84
CA ARG A 25 -3.53 20.88 5.18
C ARG A 25 -2.97 22.30 5.09
N ASN A 26 -1.95 22.52 4.25
CA ASN A 26 -1.29 23.81 4.08
C ASN A 26 -2.27 24.85 3.50
N ASP A 27 -2.97 24.50 2.42
CA ASP A 27 -4.01 25.36 1.82
C ASP A 27 -5.06 25.76 2.83
N ARG A 28 -5.45 24.83 3.71
CA ARG A 28 -6.42 25.09 4.76
C ARG A 28 -5.87 26.01 5.86
N GLN A 29 -4.63 25.80 6.29
CA GLN A 29 -4.00 26.65 7.30
C GLN A 29 -3.90 28.09 6.80
N ALA A 30 -3.49 28.31 5.56
CA ALA A 30 -3.48 29.63 4.92
C ALA A 30 -4.87 30.30 4.95
N ARG A 31 -5.93 29.54 4.62
CA ARG A 31 -7.32 30.06 4.69
C ARG A 31 -7.81 30.33 6.11
N ARG A 32 -7.39 29.54 7.10
CA ARG A 32 -7.71 29.75 8.52
C ARG A 32 -7.03 30.99 9.08
N GLN A 33 -5.79 31.27 8.66
CA GLN A 33 -5.11 32.50 9.02
C GLN A 33 -5.83 33.72 8.41
N ALA A 34 -6.36 33.58 7.19
CA ALA A 34 -7.19 34.61 6.55
C ALA A 34 -8.60 34.78 7.18
N ARG A 35 -9.16 33.72 7.77
CA ARG A 35 -10.48 33.72 8.42
C ARG A 35 -10.34 33.33 9.90
N ARG A 36 -10.17 34.31 10.79
CA ARG A 36 -10.05 34.20 12.26
C ARG A 36 -11.23 33.45 12.95
N ARG A 37 -11.43 32.16 12.67
CA ARG A 37 -12.43 31.32 13.33
C ARG A 37 -11.80 29.99 13.80
N PRO A 38 -11.81 29.70 15.10
CA PRO A 38 -11.43 28.39 15.60
C PRO A 38 -12.55 27.40 15.29
N ARG A 39 -12.21 26.21 14.77
CA ARG A 39 -13.16 25.09 14.67
C ARG A 39 -12.47 23.74 14.91
N GLY A 40 -12.99 23.02 15.91
CA GLY A 40 -13.01 21.57 16.13
C GLY A 40 -11.68 20.80 16.23
N LYS A 41 -11.29 20.41 17.45
CA LYS A 41 -10.16 19.48 17.74
C LYS A 41 -10.23 18.17 16.94
N GLN A 42 -11.40 17.55 16.83
CA GLN A 42 -11.58 16.22 16.20
C GLN A 42 -11.11 16.12 14.74
N ALA A 43 -11.27 17.18 13.92
CA ALA A 43 -10.82 17.15 12.52
C ALA A 43 -9.30 17.29 12.39
N ALA A 44 -8.61 17.83 13.40
CA ALA A 44 -7.16 17.92 13.44
C ALA A 44 -6.51 16.60 13.89
N ASP A 45 -7.17 15.89 14.81
CA ASP A 45 -6.67 14.63 15.36
C ASP A 45 -6.66 13.53 14.29
N GLY A 46 -7.78 13.28 13.59
CA GLY A 46 -7.84 12.23 12.57
C GLY A 46 -6.93 12.48 11.36
N ALA A 47 -6.71 13.74 10.97
CA ALA A 47 -5.83 14.09 9.85
C ALA A 47 -4.36 13.85 10.21
N SER A 48 -4.01 14.01 11.49
CA SER A 48 -2.67 13.72 11.99
C SER A 48 -2.42 12.21 12.08
N SER A 49 -3.42 11.42 12.51
CA SER A 49 -3.32 9.95 12.47
C SER A 49 -3.15 9.40 11.05
N LEU A 50 -3.95 9.89 10.09
CA LEU A 50 -3.80 9.51 8.69
C LEU A 50 -2.42 9.87 8.13
N GLU A 51 -1.93 11.06 8.47
CA GLU A 51 -0.60 11.48 8.03
C GLU A 51 0.52 10.57 8.54
N VAL A 52 0.45 10.12 9.80
CA VAL A 52 1.41 9.16 10.37
C VAL A 52 1.36 7.84 9.60
N VAL A 53 0.16 7.29 9.36
CA VAL A 53 -0.01 6.02 8.63
C VAL A 53 0.53 6.12 7.20
N LEU A 54 0.24 7.21 6.49
CA LEU A 54 0.68 7.38 5.11
C LEU A 54 2.21 7.57 5.02
N GLN A 55 2.81 8.25 5.99
CA GLN A 55 4.27 8.45 6.06
C GLN A 55 5.02 7.15 6.38
N ASP A 56 4.47 6.32 7.25
CA ASP A 56 5.09 5.08 7.72
C ASP A 56 4.80 3.89 6.81
N GLY A 57 3.69 3.91 6.07
CA GLY A 57 3.23 2.79 5.24
C GLY A 57 4.22 2.36 4.17
N GLY A 58 4.67 3.30 3.33
CA GLY A 58 5.66 3.03 2.27
C GLY A 58 6.98 2.45 2.81
N PRO A 59 7.66 3.14 3.75
CA PRO A 59 8.91 2.67 4.34
C PRO A 59 8.82 1.27 4.96
N ARG A 60 7.71 0.93 5.63
CA ARG A 60 7.53 -0.41 6.20
C ARG A 60 7.41 -1.49 5.14
N VAL A 61 6.61 -1.27 4.11
CA VAL A 61 6.45 -2.22 2.99
C VAL A 61 7.79 -2.39 2.26
N GLN A 62 8.54 -1.30 2.02
CA GLN A 62 9.87 -1.37 1.42
C GLN A 62 10.85 -2.14 2.29
N SER A 63 10.89 -1.88 3.60
CA SER A 63 11.78 -2.57 4.53
C SER A 63 11.52 -4.07 4.60
N GLU A 64 10.24 -4.48 4.54
CA GLU A 64 9.90 -5.90 4.49
C GLU A 64 10.38 -6.54 3.18
N TYR A 65 10.13 -5.88 2.04
CA TYR A 65 10.62 -6.34 0.74
C TYR A 65 12.14 -6.47 0.71
N ASP A 66 12.87 -5.44 1.16
CA ASP A 66 14.33 -5.43 1.16
C ASP A 66 14.91 -6.54 2.05
N ARG A 67 14.27 -6.80 3.20
CA ARG A 67 14.66 -7.87 4.12
C ARG A 67 14.53 -9.25 3.46
N ASP A 68 13.42 -9.52 2.81
CA ASP A 68 13.17 -10.81 2.17
C ASP A 68 14.00 -10.98 0.89
N PHE A 69 14.17 -9.89 0.13
CA PHE A 69 15.04 -9.84 -1.04
C PHE A 69 16.51 -10.09 -0.66
N ALA A 70 17.01 -9.54 0.45
CA ALA A 70 18.37 -9.79 0.90
C ALA A 70 18.66 -11.27 1.21
N ARG A 71 17.61 -12.07 1.50
CA ARG A 71 17.74 -13.49 1.86
C ARG A 71 17.55 -14.43 0.68
N LEU A 72 16.66 -14.09 -0.27
CA LEU A 72 16.29 -14.96 -1.40
C LEU A 72 16.73 -14.41 -2.76
N GLY A 73 17.23 -13.17 -2.81
CA GLY A 73 17.73 -12.50 -4.01
C GLY A 73 16.67 -12.35 -5.10
N GLU A 74 17.11 -12.46 -6.35
CA GLU A 74 16.26 -12.26 -7.53
C GLU A 74 15.06 -13.21 -7.61
N LEU A 75 15.14 -14.40 -7.01
CA LEU A 75 14.02 -15.34 -6.95
C LEU A 75 12.83 -14.68 -6.26
N PHE A 76 13.06 -13.97 -5.15
CA PHE A 76 11.99 -13.27 -4.43
C PHE A 76 11.48 -12.05 -5.20
N GLY A 77 12.36 -11.33 -5.89
CA GLY A 77 11.97 -10.21 -6.75
C GLY A 77 11.14 -10.60 -7.99
N ARG A 78 11.23 -11.86 -8.45
CA ARG A 78 10.34 -12.41 -9.48
C ARG A 78 8.98 -12.80 -8.94
N GLY A 79 8.93 -13.32 -7.71
CA GLY A 79 7.71 -13.84 -7.08
C GLY A 79 7.67 -15.35 -7.03
N ASP A 80 6.64 -15.87 -6.38
CA ASP A 80 6.30 -17.28 -6.38
C ASP A 80 6.09 -17.76 -7.83
N PHE A 81 6.96 -18.67 -8.30
CA PHE A 81 7.02 -19.12 -9.70
C PHE A 81 5.68 -19.70 -10.16
N SER A 82 5.19 -19.25 -11.32
CA SER A 82 4.15 -19.94 -12.07
C SER A 82 4.67 -21.31 -12.51
N GLY A 83 4.36 -22.35 -11.75
CA GLY A 83 4.50 -23.72 -12.22
C GLY A 83 3.37 -24.04 -13.19
N LEU A 84 3.28 -23.35 -14.34
CA LEU A 84 2.64 -24.00 -15.48
C LEU A 84 3.65 -25.04 -15.97
N PRO A 85 3.27 -26.32 -16.01
CA PRO A 85 4.13 -27.32 -16.63
C PRO A 85 4.39 -26.90 -18.09
N ASP A 86 5.66 -26.71 -18.45
CA ASP A 86 6.09 -26.48 -19.85
C ASP A 86 5.86 -27.73 -20.73
N ASP A 87 5.31 -28.80 -20.14
CA ASP A 87 5.01 -30.09 -20.77
C ASP A 87 3.56 -30.21 -21.29
N GLY A 88 2.76 -29.14 -21.21
CA GLY A 88 1.37 -29.13 -21.69
C GLY A 88 0.37 -29.89 -20.82
N ARG A 89 0.73 -30.28 -19.59
CA ARG A 89 -0.23 -30.83 -18.62
C ARG A 89 -1.16 -29.76 -18.05
N GLU A 90 -2.38 -30.17 -17.73
CA GLU A 90 -3.30 -29.34 -16.98
C GLU A 90 -2.67 -28.92 -15.64
N PRO A 91 -2.71 -27.62 -15.29
CA PRO A 91 -2.16 -27.13 -14.04
C PRO A 91 -2.88 -27.78 -12.86
N SER A 92 -2.12 -28.35 -11.94
CA SER A 92 -2.68 -28.90 -10.70
C SER A 92 -3.33 -27.78 -9.86
N PRO A 93 -4.33 -28.08 -9.02
CA PRO A 93 -4.83 -27.12 -8.02
C PRO A 93 -3.73 -26.52 -7.13
N ALA A 94 -2.60 -27.21 -6.97
CA ALA A 94 -1.41 -26.67 -6.28
C ALA A 94 -0.64 -25.64 -7.10
N ASP A 95 -0.65 -25.74 -8.43
CA ASP A 95 -0.01 -24.79 -9.35
C ASP A 95 -0.81 -23.50 -9.49
N LEU A 96 -2.14 -23.59 -9.44
CA LEU A 96 -3.05 -22.43 -9.38
C LEU A 96 -2.87 -21.61 -8.09
N ARG A 97 -2.35 -22.21 -7.01
CA ARG A 97 -2.04 -21.49 -5.76
C ARG A 97 -0.72 -20.69 -5.82
N LYS A 98 0.08 -20.83 -6.87
CA LYS A 98 1.44 -20.25 -6.92
C LYS A 98 1.49 -18.75 -7.26
N GLU A 99 0.38 -18.10 -7.63
CA GLU A 99 0.35 -16.64 -7.86
C GLU A 99 -0.13 -15.80 -6.66
N MET A 100 -0.21 -16.39 -5.46
CA MET A 100 -0.86 -15.73 -4.32
C MET A 100 -0.13 -14.45 -3.87
N GLY A 101 1.20 -14.42 -3.83
CA GLY A 101 1.94 -13.24 -3.33
C GLY A 101 1.74 -12.04 -4.25
N ARG A 102 1.91 -12.26 -5.55
CA ARG A 102 1.71 -11.27 -6.60
C ARG A 102 0.28 -10.73 -6.66
N SER A 103 -0.71 -11.62 -6.66
CA SER A 103 -2.13 -11.21 -6.72
C SER A 103 -2.51 -10.37 -5.52
N GLN A 104 -2.09 -10.78 -4.31
CA GLN A 104 -2.35 -10.03 -3.08
C GLN A 104 -1.73 -8.62 -3.12
N LEU A 105 -0.49 -8.49 -3.61
CA LEU A 105 0.13 -7.17 -3.77
C LEU A 105 -0.60 -6.30 -4.81
N LYS A 106 -1.09 -6.88 -5.91
CA LYS A 106 -1.93 -6.15 -6.89
C LYS A 106 -3.22 -5.64 -6.25
N ASP A 107 -3.88 -6.45 -5.44
CA ASP A 107 -5.11 -6.04 -4.75
C ASP A 107 -4.86 -4.84 -3.84
N HIS A 108 -3.74 -4.82 -3.11
CA HIS A 108 -3.37 -3.68 -2.27
C HIS A 108 -3.01 -2.42 -3.06
N VAL A 109 -2.38 -2.55 -4.24
CA VAL A 109 -2.18 -1.41 -5.15
C VAL A 109 -3.51 -0.79 -5.54
N ILE A 110 -4.50 -1.60 -5.91
CA ILE A 110 -5.84 -1.12 -6.33
C ILE A 110 -6.52 -0.35 -5.18
N VAL A 111 -6.50 -0.89 -3.97
CA VAL A 111 -7.10 -0.24 -2.79
C VAL A 111 -6.41 1.10 -2.48
N LEU A 112 -5.08 1.15 -2.55
CA LEU A 112 -4.32 2.38 -2.32
C LEU A 112 -4.55 3.42 -3.42
N GLN A 113 -4.66 3.00 -4.68
CA GLN A 113 -5.04 3.89 -5.79
C GLN A 113 -6.43 4.48 -5.58
N GLY A 114 -7.41 3.66 -5.15
CA GLY A 114 -8.74 4.15 -4.78
C GLY A 114 -8.68 5.20 -3.68
N THR A 115 -7.82 4.98 -2.67
CA THR A 115 -7.61 5.92 -1.57
C THR A 115 -7.04 7.27 -2.04
N ILE A 116 -6.10 7.26 -2.99
CA ILE A 116 -5.59 8.49 -3.64
C ILE A 116 -6.69 9.21 -4.41
N ILE A 117 -7.51 8.49 -5.18
CA ILE A 117 -8.62 9.09 -5.93
C ILE A 117 -9.59 9.79 -4.98
N THR A 118 -9.95 9.15 -3.87
CA THR A 118 -10.79 9.76 -2.85
C THR A 118 -10.13 11.01 -2.24
N LEU A 119 -8.83 10.99 -1.95
CA LEU A 119 -8.10 12.18 -1.47
C LEU A 119 -8.11 13.31 -2.50
N LEU A 120 -7.91 13.00 -3.79
CA LEU A 120 -7.93 13.98 -4.88
C LEU A 120 -9.31 14.62 -5.06
N GLN A 121 -10.37 13.81 -5.08
CA GLN A 121 -11.75 14.29 -5.18
C GLN A 121 -12.09 15.25 -4.03
N ASN A 122 -11.67 14.91 -2.81
CA ASN A 122 -11.90 15.74 -1.63
C ASN A 122 -11.02 17.00 -1.60
N ALA A 123 -9.83 16.96 -2.19
CA ALA A 123 -8.98 18.13 -2.33
C ALA A 123 -9.53 19.12 -3.38
N GLN A 124 -10.21 18.61 -4.40
CA GLN A 124 -10.86 19.42 -5.44
C GLN A 124 -12.09 20.13 -4.89
N ASP A 125 -12.84 19.50 -3.99
CA ASP A 125 -13.99 20.12 -3.32
C ASP A 125 -13.54 21.04 -2.17
N ARG A 126 -13.05 22.22 -2.57
CA ARG A 126 -12.50 23.28 -1.71
C ARG A 126 -13.48 23.87 -0.71
N ALA A 127 -14.77 23.54 -0.79
CA ALA A 127 -15.81 24.03 0.10
C ALA A 127 -15.89 23.21 1.40
N LEU A 128 -15.35 21.99 1.43
CA LEU A 128 -15.56 21.08 2.56
C LEU A 128 -14.61 21.37 3.74
N PRO A 129 -15.17 21.51 4.97
CA PRO A 129 -14.39 21.77 6.18
C PRO A 129 -13.71 20.53 6.74
N ALA A 130 -13.77 19.37 6.10
CA ALA A 130 -13.06 18.15 6.49
C ALA A 130 -12.96 17.25 5.26
N ILE A 131 -11.99 16.35 5.22
CA ILE A 131 -11.99 15.24 4.24
C ILE A 131 -13.15 14.32 4.65
N PRO A 132 -14.24 14.24 3.88
CA PRO A 132 -15.25 13.20 4.05
C PRO A 132 -14.55 11.85 3.97
N GLN A 133 -14.98 10.90 4.80
CA GLN A 133 -14.44 9.53 4.79
C GLN A 133 -12.98 9.39 5.27
N LEU A 134 -12.47 10.36 6.04
CA LEU A 134 -11.14 10.25 6.65
C LEU A 134 -10.88 8.91 7.38
N GLY A 135 -11.88 8.41 8.11
CA GLY A 135 -11.79 7.10 8.77
C GLY A 135 -11.71 5.91 7.80
N LEU A 136 -12.38 5.99 6.65
CA LEU A 136 -12.30 4.99 5.59
C LEU A 136 -10.90 4.99 4.96
N ILE A 137 -10.38 6.18 4.63
CA ILE A 137 -9.05 6.37 4.05
C ILE A 137 -7.98 5.84 5.01
N LEU A 138 -8.10 6.16 6.30
CA LEU A 138 -7.22 5.65 7.35
C LEU A 138 -7.25 4.12 7.40
N GLY A 139 -8.44 3.53 7.55
CA GLY A 139 -8.58 2.08 7.63
C GLY A 139 -8.08 1.35 6.39
N ASN A 140 -8.37 1.88 5.19
CA ASN A 140 -7.89 1.31 3.93
C ASN A 140 -6.37 1.40 3.81
N SER A 141 -5.77 2.50 4.27
CA SER A 141 -4.32 2.69 4.26
C SER A 141 -3.62 1.72 5.23
N GLU A 142 -4.15 1.56 6.44
CA GLU A 142 -3.64 0.61 7.43
C GLU A 142 -3.78 -0.84 6.93
N ALA A 143 -4.97 -1.22 6.48
CA ALA A 143 -5.24 -2.56 5.97
C ALA A 143 -4.37 -2.90 4.75
N SER A 144 -4.13 -1.93 3.85
CA SER A 144 -3.27 -2.14 2.68
C SER A 144 -1.81 -2.28 3.05
N ARG A 145 -1.32 -1.49 4.03
CA ARG A 145 0.05 -1.64 4.55
C ARG A 145 0.25 -3.02 5.17
N ASP A 146 -0.61 -3.39 6.12
CA ASP A 146 -0.47 -4.62 6.89
C ASP A 146 -0.70 -5.85 6.00
N GLY A 147 -1.64 -5.76 5.06
CA GLY A 147 -1.87 -6.78 4.04
C GLY A 147 -0.67 -6.96 3.11
N ALA A 148 -0.06 -5.88 2.62
CA ALA A 148 1.13 -5.96 1.76
C ALA A 148 2.32 -6.60 2.49
N ILE A 149 2.57 -6.23 3.75
CA ILE A 149 3.60 -6.86 4.59
C ILE A 149 3.32 -8.35 4.76
N THR A 150 2.07 -8.71 5.05
CA THR A 150 1.65 -10.11 5.20
C THR A 150 1.81 -10.89 3.90
N ALA A 151 1.50 -10.28 2.75
CA ALA A 151 1.66 -10.90 1.44
C ALA A 151 3.13 -11.20 1.12
N LEU A 152 4.04 -10.24 1.39
CA LEU A 152 5.48 -10.40 1.25
C LEU A 152 6.01 -11.53 2.14
N ALA A 153 5.67 -11.50 3.43
CA ALA A 153 6.10 -12.52 4.38
C ALA A 153 5.59 -13.92 3.99
N ASN A 154 4.33 -14.03 3.54
CA ASN A 154 3.77 -15.29 3.09
C ASN A 154 4.43 -15.80 1.79
N GLN A 155 4.76 -14.90 0.86
CA GLN A 155 5.51 -15.25 -0.34
C GLN A 155 6.89 -15.80 0.05
N TYR A 156 7.60 -15.12 0.96
CA TYR A 156 8.87 -15.57 1.49
C TYR A 156 8.77 -16.98 2.11
N GLN A 157 7.77 -17.22 2.97
CA GLN A 157 7.55 -18.53 3.59
C GLN A 157 7.29 -19.65 2.56
N ARG A 158 6.45 -19.38 1.54
CA ARG A 158 6.19 -20.35 0.47
C ARG A 158 7.46 -20.69 -0.30
N MET A 159 8.26 -19.67 -0.62
CA MET A 159 9.51 -19.85 -1.35
C MET A 159 10.55 -20.65 -0.57
N LEU A 160 10.58 -20.52 0.76
CA LEU A 160 11.42 -21.36 1.62
C LEU A 160 10.98 -22.82 1.61
N GLN A 161 9.67 -23.09 1.62
CA GLN A 161 9.14 -24.46 1.60
C GLN A 161 9.36 -25.16 0.25
N THR A 162 9.50 -24.39 -0.84
CA THR A 162 9.76 -24.92 -2.18
C THR A 162 11.25 -25.03 -2.53
N LYS A 163 12.18 -24.63 -1.64
CA LYS A 163 13.61 -24.90 -1.84
C LYS A 163 13.82 -26.43 -1.76
N PRO A 164 14.39 -27.07 -2.80
CA PRO A 164 14.70 -28.50 -2.73
C PRO A 164 15.74 -28.73 -1.62
N ILE A 165 15.53 -29.81 -0.85
CA ILE A 165 16.53 -30.33 0.09
C ILE A 165 17.66 -30.89 -0.79
N GLU A 166 18.83 -30.25 -0.77
CA GLU A 166 20.07 -30.81 -1.32
C GLU A 166 20.64 -31.88 -0.38
#